data_AF-A0A164I1J4-F1
#
_entry.id   AF-A0A164I1J4-F1
#
_cell.length_a   1.000
_cell.length_b   1.000
_cell.length_c   1.000
_cell.angle_alpha   90.00
_cell.angle_beta   90.00
_cell.angle_gamma   90.00
#
_symmetry.space_group_name_H-M   'P 1'
#
loop_
_entity.id
_entity.type
_entity.pdbx_description
1 polymer ?
#
loop_
_entity_poly.entity_id
_entity_poly.type
_entity_poly.pdbx_seq_one_letter_code
_entity_poly.pdbx_strand_id
1 'polypeptide(L)'
;FPSFIFFSRLDFQDSTGKTSSYSLNALPSYLVERLTLLRYFAQYMDENLTEGGDSQQQQQDQASSTTSPAHRRRSFVHMKRWVRTPKAIIMQLDNNTLQINFFKDHTKIVLSADTSSTSAVTQYWVTYINSERLSATYRLVDISQLGCESTLRERLVFALTVLREFAELDGDKI
;
A
#
# COMPACT_ATOMS: atom_id res chain seq x y z
N PHE A 1 -2.99 29.26 -3.80
CA PHE A 1 -3.37 27.84 -3.90
C PHE A 1 -2.19 27.03 -4.38
N PRO A 2 -1.47 26.29 -3.52
CA PRO A 2 -0.70 25.16 -4.00
C PRO A 2 -1.22 23.88 -3.34
N SER A 3 -1.91 23.06 -4.13
CA SER A 3 -2.26 21.69 -3.77
C SER A 3 -1.28 20.79 -4.50
N PHE A 4 -0.47 20.02 -3.75
CA PHE A 4 0.58 19.16 -4.31
C PHE A 4 0.08 17.97 -5.13
N ILE A 5 -1.23 17.85 -5.35
CA ILE A 5 -1.82 16.81 -6.20
C ILE A 5 -2.58 17.46 -7.36
N PHE A 6 -1.84 17.85 -8.39
CA PHE A 6 -2.42 18.02 -9.73
C PHE A 6 -2.69 16.63 -10.30
N PHE A 7 -3.89 16.10 -10.09
CA PHE A 7 -4.40 15.03 -10.93
C PHE A 7 -4.50 15.60 -12.36
N SER A 8 -3.60 15.20 -13.26
CA SER A 8 -3.75 15.52 -14.69
C SER A 8 -4.68 14.53 -15.39
N ARG A 9 -4.90 13.38 -14.76
CA ARG A 9 -5.63 12.23 -15.27
C ARG A 9 -6.37 11.53 -14.12
N LEU A 10 -7.56 11.00 -14.40
CA LEU A 10 -8.28 10.08 -13.53
C LEU A 10 -8.23 8.68 -14.14
N ASP A 11 -7.63 7.73 -13.44
CA ASP A 11 -7.77 6.31 -13.74
C ASP A 11 -8.96 5.76 -12.95
N PHE A 12 -9.88 5.09 -13.64
CA PHE A 12 -11.13 4.58 -13.09
C PHE A 12 -11.28 3.11 -13.45
N GLN A 13 -11.51 2.28 -12.44
CA GLN A 13 -11.88 0.88 -12.58
C GLN A 13 -13.36 0.73 -12.23
N ASP A 14 -14.14 0.16 -13.15
CA ASP A 14 -15.55 -0.12 -12.91
C ASP A 14 -15.76 -1.43 -12.14
N SER A 15 -17.02 -1.74 -11.82
CA SER A 15 -17.38 -2.95 -11.08
C SER A 15 -17.12 -4.25 -11.84
N THR A 16 -16.86 -4.19 -13.15
CA THR A 16 -16.47 -5.34 -13.97
C THR A 16 -14.95 -5.54 -14.01
N GLY A 17 -14.19 -4.65 -13.34
CA GLY A 17 -12.73 -4.66 -13.35
C GLY A 17 -12.12 -3.94 -14.56
N LYS A 18 -12.94 -3.37 -15.46
CA LYS A 18 -12.44 -2.67 -16.64
C LYS A 18 -11.86 -1.33 -16.24
N THR A 19 -10.59 -1.13 -16.60
CA THR A 19 -9.88 0.13 -16.36
C THR A 19 -10.02 1.08 -17.54
N SER A 20 -10.22 2.34 -17.24
CA SER A 20 -10.32 3.44 -18.19
C SER A 20 -9.63 4.66 -17.63
N SER A 21 -9.19 5.56 -18.51
CA SER A 21 -8.47 6.74 -18.08
C SER A 21 -8.97 7.98 -18.77
N TYR A 22 -9.15 9.05 -18.00
CA TYR A 22 -9.77 10.27 -18.44
C TYR A 22 -8.88 11.47 -18.16
N SER A 23 -8.80 12.39 -19.13
CA SER A 23 -8.30 13.73 -18.86
C SER A 23 -9.31 14.47 -17.99
N LEU A 24 -8.84 15.25 -17.01
CA LEU A 24 -9.74 16.04 -16.17
C LEU A 24 -10.53 17.10 -16.96
N ASN A 25 -10.02 17.53 -18.12
CA ASN A 25 -10.67 18.51 -18.98
C ASN A 25 -11.76 17.88 -19.88
N ALA A 26 -11.83 16.55 -19.96
CA ALA A 26 -12.77 15.80 -20.78
C ALA A 26 -13.39 14.66 -19.97
N LEU A 27 -13.76 14.95 -18.72
CA LEU A 27 -14.31 13.95 -17.81
C LEU A 27 -15.79 13.69 -18.13
N PRO A 28 -16.22 12.41 -18.26
CA PRO A 28 -17.64 12.08 -18.34
C PRO A 28 -18.41 12.60 -17.14
N SER A 29 -19.64 13.09 -17.37
CA SER A 29 -20.48 13.70 -16.32
C SER A 29 -20.70 12.77 -15.12
N TYR A 30 -20.88 11.47 -15.35
CA TYR A 30 -21.10 10.47 -14.31
C TYR A 30 -19.87 10.24 -13.38
N LEU A 31 -18.69 10.77 -13.72
CA LEU A 31 -17.49 10.70 -12.89
C LEU A 31 -17.21 12.00 -12.13
N VAL A 32 -17.90 13.09 -12.44
CA VAL A 32 -17.65 14.41 -11.83
C VAL A 32 -17.87 14.37 -10.32
N GLU A 33 -18.97 13.81 -9.85
CA GLU A 33 -19.25 13.70 -8.41
C GLU A 33 -18.20 12.84 -7.67
N ARG A 34 -17.79 11.73 -8.29
CA ARG A 34 -16.75 10.83 -7.73
C ARG A 34 -15.41 11.54 -7.62
N LEU A 35 -15.03 12.32 -8.64
CA LEU A 35 -13.81 13.13 -8.61
C LEU A 35 -13.89 14.21 -7.52
N THR A 36 -15.04 14.85 -7.34
CA THR A 36 -15.24 15.85 -6.30
C THR A 36 -15.06 15.24 -4.90
N LEU A 37 -15.65 14.07 -4.63
CA LEU A 37 -15.43 13.34 -3.38
C LEU A 37 -13.96 12.97 -3.17
N LEU A 38 -13.27 12.49 -4.21
CA LEU A 38 -11.85 12.16 -4.14
C LEU A 38 -11.00 13.38 -3.78
N ARG A 39 -11.34 14.56 -4.32
CA ARG A 39 -10.68 15.83 -3.97
C ARG A 39 -10.90 16.21 -2.51
N TYR A 40 -12.12 16.04 -1.99
CA TYR A 40 -12.39 16.28 -0.57
C TYR A 40 -11.61 15.33 0.33
N PHE A 41 -11.54 14.03 -0.01
CA PHE A 41 -10.70 13.10 0.73
C PHE A 41 -9.23 13.47 0.67
N ALA A 42 -8.70 13.79 -0.51
CA ALA A 42 -7.30 14.19 -0.69
C ALA A 42 -6.97 15.44 0.15
N GLN A 43 -7.80 16.47 0.09
CA GLN A 43 -7.64 17.68 0.88
C GLN A 43 -7.72 17.40 2.38
N TYR A 44 -8.71 16.62 2.83
CA TYR A 44 -8.84 16.26 4.23
C TYR A 44 -7.60 15.51 4.74
N MET A 45 -7.08 14.56 3.95
CA MET A 45 -5.87 13.81 4.30
C MET A 45 -4.65 14.72 4.40
N ASP A 46 -4.47 15.65 3.46
CA ASP A 46 -3.35 16.61 3.43
C ASP A 46 -3.39 17.56 4.66
N GLU A 47 -4.58 18.00 5.04
CA GLU A 47 -4.75 18.96 6.14
C GLU A 47 -4.72 18.30 7.54
N ASN A 48 -5.13 17.03 7.66
CA ASN A 48 -5.45 16.44 8.97
C ASN A 48 -4.63 15.18 9.33
N LEU A 49 -3.95 14.56 8.38
CA LEU A 49 -3.22 13.30 8.63
C LEU A 49 -1.70 13.51 8.63
N THR A 50 -1.02 12.73 9.46
CA THR A 50 0.45 12.65 9.44
C THR A 50 0.91 11.63 8.42
N GLU A 51 2.00 11.92 7.72
CA GLU A 51 2.59 10.98 6.75
C GLU A 51 2.99 9.66 7.43
N GLY A 52 2.72 8.53 6.76
CA GLY A 52 2.67 7.21 7.39
C GLY A 52 4.02 6.54 7.70
N GLY A 53 5.14 7.13 7.28
CA GLY A 53 6.50 6.58 7.40
C GLY A 53 7.55 7.69 7.35
N ASP A 54 8.81 7.34 7.64
CA ASP A 54 9.89 8.30 7.83
C ASP A 54 10.27 9.02 6.52
N SER A 55 10.10 10.34 6.46
CA SER A 55 10.41 11.18 5.28
C SER A 55 11.91 11.17 4.92
N GLN A 56 12.77 10.60 5.77
CA GLN A 56 14.22 10.56 5.58
C GLN A 56 14.68 9.58 4.48
N GLN A 57 13.99 8.46 4.26
CA GLN A 57 14.36 7.52 3.19
C GLN A 57 14.06 8.07 1.79
N GLN A 58 13.03 8.91 1.63
CA GLN A 58 12.72 9.54 0.34
C GLN A 58 13.82 10.51 -0.13
N GLN A 59 14.64 11.05 0.77
CA GLN A 59 15.75 11.94 0.38
C GLN A 59 16.96 11.16 -0.17
N GLN A 60 17.17 9.91 0.26
CA GLN A 60 18.26 9.09 -0.27
C GLN A 60 17.94 8.47 -1.64
N ASP A 61 16.70 8.08 -1.90
CA ASP A 61 16.27 7.52 -3.20
C ASP A 61 16.18 8.57 -4.32
N GLN A 62 16.03 9.85 -3.96
CA GLN A 62 16.12 10.95 -4.93
C GLN A 62 17.56 11.27 -5.35
N ALA A 63 18.57 10.92 -4.55
CA ALA A 63 19.98 11.16 -4.87
C ALA A 63 20.63 10.04 -5.71
N SER A 64 20.00 8.86 -5.77
CA SER A 64 20.58 7.64 -6.39
C SER A 64 19.83 7.12 -7.62
N SER A 65 18.79 7.81 -8.10
CA SER A 65 18.01 7.38 -9.28
C SER A 65 18.54 7.94 -10.61
N THR A 66 19.73 7.47 -11.02
CA THR A 66 20.21 7.57 -12.42
C THR A 66 19.60 6.51 -13.35
N THR A 67 18.58 5.77 -12.89
CA THR A 67 17.91 4.75 -13.71
C THR A 67 16.85 5.37 -14.61
N SER A 68 16.91 4.97 -15.88
CA SER A 68 16.22 5.53 -17.04
C SER A 68 14.70 5.72 -16.92
N PRO A 69 14.10 6.67 -17.67
CA PRO A 69 12.66 7.02 -17.60
C PRO A 69 11.69 5.88 -17.94
N ALA A 70 12.18 4.77 -18.49
CA ALA A 70 11.37 3.64 -18.95
C ALA A 70 10.76 2.79 -17.81
N HIS A 71 11.26 2.91 -16.57
CA HIS A 71 10.71 2.18 -15.41
C HIS A 71 9.61 2.94 -14.67
N ARG A 72 9.28 4.18 -15.07
CA ARG A 72 8.21 4.98 -14.45
C ARG A 72 6.83 4.74 -15.05
N ARG A 73 6.51 3.52 -15.50
CA ARG A 73 5.10 3.14 -15.55
C ARG A 73 4.67 2.91 -14.10
N ARG A 74 4.36 3.99 -13.38
CA ARG A 74 3.65 3.93 -12.10
C ARG A 74 2.32 3.27 -12.41
N SER A 75 2.26 1.94 -12.27
CA SER A 75 0.99 1.25 -12.14
C SER A 75 0.37 1.81 -10.88
N PHE A 76 -0.73 2.54 -11.02
CA PHE A 76 -1.46 3.01 -9.85
C PHE A 76 -2.01 1.79 -9.13
N VAL A 77 -1.68 1.70 -7.85
CA VAL A 77 -2.07 0.59 -6.98
C VAL A 77 -3.40 0.97 -6.33
N HIS A 78 -4.41 0.13 -6.50
CA HIS A 78 -5.75 0.37 -5.97
C HIS A 78 -5.99 -0.46 -4.70
N MET A 79 -6.87 0.03 -3.84
CA MET A 79 -7.36 -0.73 -2.69
C MET A 79 -8.27 -1.85 -3.21
N LYS A 80 -7.84 -3.11 -3.12
CA LYS A 80 -8.67 -4.29 -3.45
C LYS A 80 -9.76 -4.49 -2.41
N ARG A 81 -9.39 -4.45 -1.12
CA ARG A 81 -10.32 -4.55 0.02
C ARG A 81 -9.72 -3.93 1.27
N TRP A 82 -10.58 -3.54 2.20
CA TRP A 82 -10.19 -3.12 3.53
C TRP A 82 -11.15 -3.68 4.58
N VAL A 83 -10.60 -4.04 5.75
CA VAL A 83 -11.36 -4.59 6.88
C VAL A 83 -10.95 -3.84 8.14
N ARG A 84 -11.94 -3.37 8.91
CA ARG A 84 -11.70 -2.78 10.23
C ARG A 84 -12.08 -3.77 11.31
N THR A 85 -11.12 -4.08 12.18
CA THR A 85 -11.33 -4.87 13.41
C THR A 85 -11.24 -3.96 14.63
N PRO A 86 -11.56 -4.43 15.85
CA PRO A 86 -11.26 -3.67 17.06
C PRO A 86 -9.76 -3.39 17.28
N LYS A 87 -8.87 -4.20 16.70
CA LYS A 87 -7.41 -4.11 16.92
C LYS A 87 -6.68 -3.28 15.87
N ALA A 88 -7.15 -3.33 14.62
CA ALA A 88 -6.44 -2.78 13.47
C ALA A 88 -7.35 -2.48 12.28
N ILE A 89 -6.86 -1.65 11.34
CA ILE A 89 -7.35 -1.58 9.96
C ILE A 89 -6.41 -2.36 9.06
N ILE A 90 -6.98 -3.28 8.28
CA ILE A 90 -6.32 -4.13 7.30
C ILE A 90 -6.66 -3.61 5.91
N MET A 91 -5.66 -3.50 5.05
CA MET A 91 -5.78 -3.00 3.68
C MET A 91 -5.04 -3.95 2.76
N GLN A 92 -5.74 -4.54 1.78
CA GLN A 92 -5.12 -5.31 0.71
C GLN A 92 -5.19 -4.50 -0.58
N LEU A 93 -4.05 -4.37 -1.24
CA LEU A 93 -3.91 -3.68 -2.52
C LEU A 93 -3.93 -4.68 -3.69
N ASP A 94 -4.23 -4.19 -4.88
CA ASP A 94 -4.31 -4.98 -6.12
C ASP A 94 -2.94 -5.53 -6.59
N ASN A 95 -1.84 -4.97 -6.10
CA ASN A 95 -0.48 -5.45 -6.34
C ASN A 95 0.01 -6.49 -5.30
N ASN A 96 -0.91 -7.15 -4.59
CA ASN A 96 -0.63 -8.13 -3.53
C ASN A 96 0.11 -7.56 -2.30
N THR A 97 0.04 -6.24 -2.08
CA THR A 97 0.50 -5.64 -0.82
C THR A 97 -0.58 -5.77 0.26
N LEU A 98 -0.21 -6.22 1.46
CA LEU A 98 -1.05 -6.20 2.64
C LEU A 98 -0.48 -5.21 3.66
N GLN A 99 -1.25 -4.20 4.03
CA GLN A 99 -0.89 -3.27 5.10
C GLN A 99 -1.85 -3.40 6.27
N ILE A 100 -1.30 -3.47 7.49
CA ILE A 100 -2.07 -3.53 8.73
C ILE A 100 -1.58 -2.42 9.66
N ASN A 101 -2.50 -1.53 10.04
CA ASN A 101 -2.24 -0.46 11.00
C ASN A 101 -2.93 -0.77 12.32
N PHE A 102 -2.16 -0.94 13.39
CA PHE A 102 -2.68 -1.31 14.70
C PHE A 102 -3.02 -0.06 15.53
N PHE A 103 -4.20 -0.06 16.17
CA PHE A 103 -4.70 1.14 16.83
C PHE A 103 -4.06 1.40 18.19
N LYS A 104 -3.77 0.34 18.96
CA LYS A 104 -3.35 0.47 20.36
C LYS A 104 -1.98 1.13 20.53
N ASP A 105 -1.02 0.80 19.66
CA ASP A 105 0.37 1.24 19.77
C ASP A 105 0.92 1.88 18.49
N HIS A 106 0.04 2.16 17.52
CA HIS A 106 0.34 2.88 16.27
C HIS A 106 1.39 2.27 15.34
N THR A 107 1.86 1.06 15.67
CA THR A 107 2.75 0.27 14.82
C THR A 107 2.02 -0.24 13.57
N LYS A 108 2.79 -0.54 12.52
CA LYS A 108 2.26 -1.00 11.23
C LYS A 108 3.13 -2.11 10.67
N ILE A 109 2.52 -2.99 9.89
CA ILE A 109 3.24 -3.97 9.08
C ILE A 109 2.75 -3.86 7.64
N VAL A 110 3.69 -3.86 6.70
CA VAL A 110 3.43 -3.91 5.26
C VAL A 110 4.11 -5.17 4.72
N LEU A 111 3.32 -6.09 4.17
CA LEU A 111 3.80 -7.28 3.47
C LEU A 111 3.68 -7.05 1.97
N SER A 112 4.72 -7.36 1.22
CA SER A 112 4.72 -7.27 -0.23
C SER A 112 5.45 -8.45 -0.87
N ALA A 113 5.11 -8.74 -2.12
CA ALA A 113 5.78 -9.73 -2.93
C ALA A 113 6.46 -9.02 -4.10
N ASP A 114 7.75 -9.30 -4.30
CA ASP A 114 8.47 -8.94 -5.50
C ASP A 114 8.56 -10.15 -6.43
N THR A 115 7.92 -10.02 -7.59
CA THR A 115 7.93 -11.00 -8.68
C THR A 115 8.71 -10.47 -9.89
N SER A 116 9.73 -9.64 -9.67
CA SER A 116 10.53 -9.08 -10.76
C SER A 116 11.02 -10.18 -11.71
N SER A 117 10.89 -9.92 -13.01
CA SER A 117 11.09 -10.89 -14.10
C SER A 117 12.49 -11.52 -14.16
N THR A 118 13.43 -11.00 -13.38
CA THR A 118 14.84 -11.43 -13.33
C THR A 118 15.11 -12.54 -12.32
N SER A 119 14.18 -12.83 -11.40
CA SER A 119 14.32 -13.92 -10.43
C SER A 119 13.21 -14.95 -10.64
N ALA A 120 13.59 -16.22 -10.83
CA ALA A 120 12.63 -17.33 -10.92
C ALA A 120 11.86 -17.58 -9.60
N VAL A 121 12.27 -16.92 -8.51
CA VAL A 121 11.74 -17.09 -7.16
C VAL A 121 11.10 -15.79 -6.69
N THR A 122 9.81 -15.88 -6.33
CA THR A 122 9.08 -14.80 -5.65
C THR A 122 9.73 -14.49 -4.31
N GLN A 123 10.05 -13.22 -4.07
CA GLN A 123 10.59 -12.77 -2.80
C GLN A 123 9.52 -12.03 -2.00
N TYR A 124 9.42 -12.32 -0.71
CA TYR A 124 8.49 -11.67 0.20
C TYR A 124 9.22 -10.73 1.14
N TRP A 125 8.69 -9.53 1.30
CA TRP A 125 9.25 -8.46 2.12
C TRP A 125 8.27 -8.06 3.22
N VAL A 126 8.83 -7.63 4.35
CA VAL A 126 8.11 -7.14 5.52
C VAL A 126 8.69 -5.80 5.91
N THR A 127 7.91 -4.72 5.82
CA THR A 127 8.25 -3.44 6.44
C THR A 127 7.51 -3.31 7.75
N TYR A 128 8.24 -3.17 8.85
CA TYR A 128 7.71 -2.89 10.17
C TYR A 128 7.94 -1.42 10.52
N ILE A 129 6.88 -0.74 10.93
CA ILE A 129 6.93 0.64 11.42
C ILE A 129 6.59 0.59 12.90
N ASN A 130 7.53 0.96 13.75
CA ASN A 130 7.36 0.89 15.20
C ASN A 130 6.51 2.07 15.74
N SER A 131 6.29 2.11 17.06
CA SER A 131 5.55 3.18 17.73
C SER A 131 6.23 4.55 17.63
N GLU A 132 7.55 4.56 17.45
CA GLU A 132 8.38 5.76 17.25
C GLU A 132 8.42 6.23 15.79
N ARG A 133 7.64 5.58 14.90
CA ARG A 133 7.60 5.84 13.45
C ARG A 133 8.87 5.48 12.68
N LEU A 134 9.81 4.78 13.31
CA LEU A 134 10.98 4.22 12.64
C LEU A 134 10.56 2.99 11.83
N SER A 135 10.98 2.97 10.56
CA SER A 135 10.68 1.88 9.63
C SER A 135 11.91 1.01 9.37
N ALA A 136 11.73 -0.31 9.41
CA ALA A 136 12.74 -1.27 8.97
C ALA A 136 12.11 -2.31 8.05
N THR A 137 12.83 -2.68 6.99
CA THR A 137 12.37 -3.63 5.97
C THR A 137 13.25 -4.87 5.97
N TYR A 138 12.62 -6.04 5.94
CA TYR A 138 13.27 -7.34 6.05
C TYR A 138 12.76 -8.28 4.95
N ARG A 139 13.62 -9.17 4.47
CA ARG A 139 13.14 -10.32 3.69
C ARG A 139 12.51 -11.32 4.65
N LEU A 140 11.36 -11.86 4.28
CA LEU A 140 10.66 -12.84 5.11
C LEU A 140 11.51 -14.11 5.32
N VAL A 141 12.32 -14.48 4.33
CA VAL A 141 13.27 -15.61 4.44
C VAL A 141 14.31 -15.37 5.54
N ASP A 142 14.82 -14.15 5.69
CA ASP A 142 15.81 -13.84 6.73
C ASP A 142 15.17 -13.91 8.12
N ILE A 143 13.95 -13.39 8.26
CA ILE A 143 13.17 -13.53 9.50
C ILE A 143 12.97 -15.01 9.86
N SER A 144 12.68 -15.86 8.87
CA SER A 144 12.47 -17.29 9.10
C SER A 144 13.74 -18.02 9.58
N GLN A 145 14.91 -17.57 9.15
CA GLN A 145 16.20 -18.21 9.44
C GLN A 145 16.86 -17.66 10.70
N LEU A 146 16.81 -16.33 10.89
CA LEU A 146 17.51 -15.61 11.96
C LEU A 146 16.60 -15.28 13.15
N GLY A 147 15.29 -15.42 12.97
CA GLY A 147 14.28 -14.98 13.94
C GLY A 147 14.01 -13.49 13.88
N CYS A 148 13.14 -13.03 14.78
CA CYS A 148 12.81 -11.63 14.97
C CYS A 148 12.34 -11.36 16.41
N GLU A 149 12.23 -10.08 16.74
CA GLU A 149 11.67 -9.62 18.02
C GLU A 149 10.23 -10.15 18.22
N SER A 150 9.84 -10.37 19.48
CA SER A 150 8.50 -10.87 19.82
C SER A 150 7.39 -9.97 19.28
N THR A 151 7.57 -8.66 19.30
CA THR A 151 6.61 -7.68 18.80
C THR A 151 6.33 -7.88 17.32
N LEU A 152 7.36 -7.96 16.47
CA LEU A 152 7.22 -8.24 15.04
C LEU A 152 6.59 -9.62 14.80
N ARG A 153 7.01 -10.64 15.56
CA ARG A 153 6.45 -12.00 15.44
C ARG A 153 4.94 -12.02 15.70
N GLU A 154 4.46 -11.34 16.74
CA GLU A 154 3.03 -11.24 17.03
C GLU A 154 2.26 -10.60 15.87
N ARG A 155 2.86 -9.61 15.18
CA ARG A 155 2.22 -8.95 14.03
C ARG A 155 2.20 -9.82 12.80
N LEU A 156 3.25 -10.60 12.59
CA LEU A 156 3.29 -11.61 11.52
C LEU A 156 2.26 -12.71 11.73
N VAL A 157 2.06 -13.17 12.97
CA VAL A 157 1.02 -14.16 13.30
C VAL A 157 -0.38 -13.59 13.06
N PHE A 158 -0.62 -12.33 13.44
CA PHE A 158 -1.87 -11.66 13.13
C PHE A 158 -2.09 -11.52 11.61
N ALA A 159 -1.06 -11.09 10.88
CA ALA A 159 -1.13 -10.96 9.43
C ALA A 159 -1.38 -12.31 8.72
N LEU A 160 -0.78 -13.40 9.21
CA LEU A 160 -1.02 -14.75 8.70
C LEU A 160 -2.49 -15.17 8.89
N THR A 161 -3.09 -14.85 10.04
CA THR A 161 -4.51 -15.13 10.31
C THR A 161 -5.39 -14.41 9.29
N VAL A 162 -5.14 -13.12 9.08
CA VAL A 162 -5.84 -12.29 8.07
C VAL A 162 -5.67 -12.86 6.66
N LEU A 163 -4.45 -13.26 6.28
CA LEU A 163 -4.17 -13.82 4.95
C LEU A 163 -4.91 -15.14 4.72
N ARG A 164 -5.05 -15.98 5.75
CA ARG A 164 -5.82 -17.23 5.67
C ARG A 164 -7.30 -16.95 5.47
N GLU A 165 -7.88 -16.05 6.27
CA GLU A 165 -9.29 -15.63 6.09
C GLU A 165 -9.53 -15.08 4.67
N PHE A 166 -8.58 -14.31 4.15
CA PHE A 166 -8.63 -13.75 2.81
C PHE A 166 -8.56 -14.81 1.70
N ALA A 167 -7.71 -15.82 1.85
CA ALA A 167 -7.63 -16.93 0.91
C ALA A 167 -8.91 -17.80 0.95
N GLU A 168 -9.46 -18.07 2.13
CA GLU A 168 -10.75 -18.78 2.27
C GLU A 168 -11.89 -18.04 1.57
N LEU A 169 -11.96 -16.71 1.73
CA LEU A 169 -12.96 -15.87 1.06
C LEU A 169 -12.77 -15.81 -0.46
N ASP A 170 -11.53 -15.84 -0.93
CA ASP A 170 -11.20 -15.81 -2.35
C ASP A 170 -11.43 -17.20 -3.02
N GLY A 171 -11.68 -18.25 -2.23
CA GLY A 171 -11.85 -19.63 -2.70
C GLY A 171 -10.53 -20.34 -3.03
N ASP A 172 -9.40 -19.74 -2.63
CA ASP A 172 -8.07 -20.31 -2.78
C ASP A 172 -7.87 -21.38 -1.71
N LYS A 173 -7.52 -22.61 -2.12
CA LYS A 173 -7.13 -23.66 -1.17
C LYS A 173 -5.78 -23.27 -0.56
N ILE A 174 -5.78 -22.99 0.74
CA ILE A 174 -4.57 -22.75 1.56
C ILE A 174 -3.80 -24.05 1.75
#